data_AF-A0A183CW73-F1
#
_entry.id   AF-A0A183CW73-F1
#
_cell.length_a   1.000
_cell.length_b   1.000
_cell.length_c   1.000
_cell.angle_alpha   90.00
_cell.angle_beta   90.00
_cell.angle_gamma   90.00
#
_symmetry.space_group_name_H-M   'P 1'
#
loop_
_entity.id
_entity.type
_entity.pdbx_description
1 polymer ?
#
loop_
_entity_poly.entity_id
_entity_poly.type
_entity_poly.pdbx_seq_one_letter_code
_entity_poly.pdbx_strand_id
1 'polypeptide(L)'
;MDSVLQLVNQYRNEFQYGYGSLRKNVASICQGLANKNRPHQNLSRLQQELLKQRDEMLATIKDTQSVLPELDTTKLMGAFSWMGIMLLGLSIGAIVGGILLQPVLELFISGVDAALIAYLILPAAAFYCLQLPIDANEQNDLLRRHALFLFAVFEGLLTGYIFANRGLIGVPPLAALTPMAIGLFPHIGQSTIGKDRMKLICMAIGGGMMLHLCMGTIVDLSLPYFLLAGLYALIGFAVLQLYVNSAGKDLALTHMYQLSFVCAVIFSQALVYAVFGLDEKELAEASRSSSFFL
;
A
#
# COMPACT_ATOMS: atom_id res chain seq x y z
N MET A 1 -17.52 4.44 -34.56
CA MET A 1 -16.80 3.15 -34.50
C MET A 1 -15.31 3.37 -34.69
N ASP A 2 -14.91 4.26 -35.61
CA ASP A 2 -13.50 4.59 -35.88
C ASP A 2 -12.75 5.26 -34.71
N SER A 3 -13.44 6.03 -33.87
CA SER A 3 -12.88 6.68 -32.68
C SER A 3 -12.47 5.68 -31.58
N VAL A 4 -13.25 4.61 -31.41
CA VAL A 4 -12.92 3.52 -30.48
C VAL A 4 -11.75 2.69 -31.02
N LEU A 5 -11.71 2.47 -32.34
CA LEU A 5 -10.61 1.76 -32.99
C LEU A 5 -9.30 2.55 -32.91
N GLN A 6 -9.36 3.88 -33.04
CA GLN A 6 -8.21 4.77 -32.82
C GLN A 6 -7.72 4.72 -31.38
N LEU A 7 -8.63 4.73 -30.40
CA LEU A 7 -8.27 4.66 -28.99
C LEU A 7 -7.63 3.32 -28.63
N VAL A 8 -8.18 2.20 -29.14
CA VAL A 8 -7.61 0.86 -28.94
C VAL A 8 -6.24 0.72 -29.60
N ASN A 9 -6.06 1.27 -30.80
CA ASN A 9 -4.75 1.27 -31.46
C ASN A 9 -3.74 2.18 -30.76
N GLN A 10 -4.19 3.31 -30.19
CA GLN A 10 -3.36 4.19 -29.38
C GLN A 10 -2.90 3.47 -28.10
N TYR A 11 -3.82 2.89 -27.31
CA TYR A 11 -3.46 2.13 -26.11
C TYR A 11 -2.59 0.91 -26.42
N ARG A 12 -2.83 0.22 -27.53
CA ARG A 12 -2.00 -0.91 -27.97
C ARG A 12 -0.58 -0.46 -28.31
N ASN A 13 -0.43 0.67 -28.99
CA ASN A 13 0.87 1.23 -29.36
C ASN A 13 1.63 1.78 -28.15
N GLU A 14 0.94 2.43 -27.22
CA GLU A 14 1.52 2.91 -25.95
C GLU A 14 1.95 1.76 -25.05
N PHE A 15 1.16 0.67 -25.00
CA PHE A 15 1.51 -0.54 -24.25
C PHE A 15 2.71 -1.27 -24.87
N GLN A 16 2.77 -1.37 -26.20
CA GLN A 16 3.92 -1.98 -26.90
C GLN A 16 5.20 -1.14 -26.78
N TYR A 17 5.08 0.18 -26.78
CA TYR A 17 6.20 1.10 -26.52
C TYR A 17 6.67 1.01 -25.06
N GLY A 18 5.74 0.96 -24.11
CA GLY A 18 6.00 0.75 -22.69
C GLY A 18 6.71 -0.57 -22.40
N TYR A 19 6.24 -1.67 -23.01
CA TYR A 19 6.87 -2.99 -22.90
C TYR A 19 8.27 -3.04 -23.53
N GLY A 20 8.45 -2.41 -24.70
CA GLY A 20 9.76 -2.30 -25.36
C GLY A 20 10.76 -1.46 -24.57
N SER A 21 10.30 -0.38 -23.94
CA SER A 21 11.12 0.46 -23.05
C SER A 21 11.46 -0.27 -21.75
N LEU A 22 10.50 -0.98 -21.15
CA LEU A 22 10.70 -1.82 -19.97
C LEU A 22 11.71 -2.94 -20.23
N ARG A 23 11.61 -3.63 -21.37
CA ARG A 23 12.58 -4.67 -21.76
C ARG A 23 13.97 -4.10 -22.02
N LYS A 24 14.07 -2.92 -22.64
CA LYS A 24 15.36 -2.24 -22.87
C LYS A 24 15.99 -1.74 -21.57
N ASN A 25 15.19 -1.28 -20.62
CA ASN A 25 15.67 -0.80 -19.32
C ASN A 25 16.04 -1.97 -18.38
N VAL A 26 15.27 -3.05 -18.39
CA VAL A 26 15.64 -4.29 -17.69
C VAL A 26 16.89 -4.90 -18.33
N ALA A 27 16.99 -4.90 -19.66
CA ALA A 27 18.20 -5.33 -20.35
C ALA A 27 19.40 -4.42 -20.08
N SER A 28 19.23 -3.09 -19.94
CA SER A 28 20.33 -2.18 -19.62
C SER A 28 20.78 -2.30 -18.16
N ILE A 29 19.86 -2.60 -17.23
CA ILE A 29 20.17 -2.93 -15.84
C ILE A 29 20.89 -4.27 -15.76
N CYS A 30 20.40 -5.30 -16.45
CA CYS A 30 21.04 -6.61 -16.52
C CYS A 30 22.40 -6.56 -17.24
N GLN A 31 22.55 -5.76 -18.29
CA GLN A 31 23.83 -5.54 -18.98
C GLN A 31 24.78 -4.67 -18.15
N GLY A 32 24.27 -3.71 -17.39
CA GLY A 32 25.03 -2.94 -16.40
C GLY A 32 25.55 -3.80 -15.25
N LEU A 33 24.79 -4.82 -14.85
CA LEU A 33 25.18 -5.84 -13.87
C LEU A 33 26.11 -6.91 -14.45
N ALA A 34 25.98 -7.23 -15.74
CA ALA A 34 26.82 -8.23 -16.44
C ALA A 34 28.16 -7.67 -16.94
N ASN A 35 28.36 -6.35 -16.98
CA ASN A 35 29.62 -5.75 -17.43
C ASN A 35 30.70 -5.81 -16.34
N LYS A 36 31.58 -6.80 -16.49
CA LYS A 36 32.35 -7.50 -15.46
C LYS A 36 33.46 -6.71 -14.73
N ASN A 37 33.60 -5.39 -14.91
CA ASN A 37 34.78 -4.65 -14.42
C ASN A 37 34.56 -3.40 -13.52
N ARG A 38 33.32 -3.05 -13.10
CA ARG A 38 33.08 -1.94 -12.13
C ARG A 38 31.98 -2.14 -11.06
N PRO A 39 31.58 -3.37 -10.67
CA PRO A 39 30.41 -3.54 -9.79
C PRO A 39 30.59 -2.97 -8.38
N HIS A 40 31.81 -2.98 -7.81
CA HIS A 40 31.98 -2.66 -6.39
C HIS A 40 31.84 -1.17 -6.06
N GLN A 41 32.33 -0.25 -6.90
CA GLN A 41 32.27 1.19 -6.60
C GLN A 41 30.87 1.79 -6.79
N ASN A 42 30.12 1.32 -7.79
CA ASN A 42 28.75 1.77 -8.01
C ASN A 42 27.80 1.17 -6.96
N LEU A 43 28.00 -0.11 -6.61
CA LEU A 43 27.23 -0.75 -5.55
C LEU A 43 27.52 -0.14 -4.18
N SER A 44 28.78 0.17 -3.86
CA SER A 44 29.12 0.81 -2.59
C SER A 44 28.55 2.22 -2.47
N ARG A 45 28.54 2.99 -3.57
CA ARG A 45 27.90 4.32 -3.60
C ARG A 45 26.39 4.23 -3.43
N LEU A 46 25.72 3.35 -4.17
CA LEU A 46 24.29 3.12 -4.01
C LEU A 46 23.96 2.66 -2.58
N GLN A 47 24.74 1.74 -2.02
CA GLN A 47 24.58 1.29 -0.65
C GLN A 47 24.74 2.44 0.35
N GLN A 48 25.72 3.32 0.15
CA GLN A 48 25.95 4.46 1.02
C GLN A 48 24.84 5.52 0.92
N GLU A 49 24.33 5.78 -0.29
CA GLU A 49 23.19 6.66 -0.51
C GLU A 49 21.91 6.10 0.14
N LEU A 50 21.65 4.80 -0.03
CA LEU A 50 20.52 4.12 0.61
C LEU A 50 20.62 4.15 2.13
N LEU A 51 21.81 3.92 2.69
CA LEU A 51 22.05 4.01 4.13
C LEU A 51 21.78 5.43 4.64
N LYS A 52 22.27 6.45 3.93
CA LYS A 52 22.04 7.86 4.28
C LYS A 52 20.55 8.20 4.25
N GLN A 53 19.83 7.84 3.18
CA GLN A 53 18.38 8.06 3.07
C GLN A 53 17.61 7.34 4.16
N ARG A 54 18.02 6.10 4.49
CA ARG A 54 17.44 5.32 5.59
C ARG A 54 17.64 6.02 6.93
N ASP A 55 18.82 6.53 7.21
CA ASP A 55 19.12 7.21 8.47
C ASP A 55 18.36 8.54 8.59
N GLU A 56 18.24 9.31 7.51
CA GLU A 56 17.43 10.53 7.44
C GLU A 56 15.93 10.23 7.64
N MET A 57 15.43 9.17 7.01
CA MET A 57 14.04 8.71 7.18
C MET A 57 13.79 8.27 8.63
N LEU A 58 14.70 7.52 9.23
CA LEU A 58 14.59 7.11 10.63
C LEU A 58 14.66 8.28 11.60
N ALA A 59 15.55 9.25 11.34
CA ALA A 59 15.61 10.48 12.14
C ALA A 59 14.27 11.22 12.08
N THR A 60 13.68 11.33 10.88
CA THR A 60 12.36 11.95 10.67
C THR A 60 11.25 11.22 11.42
N ILE A 61 11.21 9.89 11.35
CA ILE A 61 10.17 9.07 12.01
C ILE A 61 10.30 9.16 13.54
N LYS A 62 11.53 9.28 14.06
CA LYS A 62 11.78 9.41 15.50
C LYS A 62 11.50 10.81 16.05
N ASP A 63 11.49 11.82 15.19
CA ASP A 63 11.24 13.19 15.59
C ASP A 63 9.76 13.42 15.94
N THR A 64 9.43 13.23 17.21
CA THR A 64 8.08 13.37 17.75
C THR A 64 7.89 14.63 18.59
N GLN A 65 8.98 15.35 18.89
CA GLN A 65 8.99 16.45 19.86
C GLN A 65 9.33 17.80 19.24
N SER A 66 9.75 17.84 17.97
CA SER A 66 9.98 19.11 17.28
C SER A 66 8.70 19.95 17.16
N VAL A 67 8.91 21.26 17.08
CA VAL A 67 7.85 22.21 16.75
C VAL A 67 7.23 21.80 15.41
N LEU A 68 5.91 21.62 15.40
CA LEU A 68 5.21 21.27 14.18
C LEU A 68 5.38 22.41 13.15
N PRO A 69 5.84 22.12 11.91
CA PRO A 69 5.82 23.11 10.85
C PRO A 69 4.38 23.57 10.58
N GLU A 70 4.21 24.71 9.91
CA GLU A 70 2.88 25.20 9.54
C GLU A 70 2.18 24.15 8.66
N LEU A 71 1.23 23.44 9.27
CA LEU A 71 0.57 22.28 8.68
C LEU A 71 -0.82 22.68 8.20
N ASP A 72 -1.03 22.59 6.89
CA ASP A 72 -2.35 22.70 6.30
C ASP A 72 -3.12 21.39 6.55
N THR A 73 -4.00 21.42 7.56
CA THR A 73 -4.84 20.27 7.96
C THR A 73 -5.83 19.86 6.87
N THR A 74 -6.19 20.77 5.96
CA THR A 74 -7.08 20.47 4.82
C THR A 74 -6.34 19.63 3.78
N LYS A 75 -5.09 19.97 3.47
CA LYS A 75 -4.25 19.15 2.60
C LYS A 75 -3.93 17.78 3.21
N LEU A 76 -3.62 17.75 4.51
CA LEU A 76 -3.45 16.50 5.26
C LEU A 76 -4.69 15.62 5.14
N MET A 77 -5.87 16.18 5.43
CA MET A 77 -7.15 15.48 5.31
C MET A 77 -7.35 14.95 3.89
N GLY A 78 -7.15 15.78 2.86
CA GLY A 78 -7.30 15.35 1.47
C GLY A 78 -6.38 14.19 1.08
N ALA A 79 -5.10 14.25 1.46
CA ALA A 79 -4.12 13.22 1.15
C ALA A 79 -4.42 11.88 1.83
N PHE A 80 -4.71 11.90 3.13
CA PHE A 80 -4.93 10.70 3.93
C PHE A 80 -6.35 10.12 3.76
N SER A 81 -7.38 10.94 3.56
CA SER A 81 -8.71 10.43 3.20
C SER A 81 -8.67 9.71 1.83
N TRP A 82 -7.87 10.20 0.87
CA TRP A 82 -7.66 9.48 -0.38
C TRP A 82 -6.94 8.14 -0.18
N MET A 83 -5.94 8.06 0.69
CA MET A 83 -5.34 6.77 1.08
C MET A 83 -6.38 5.82 1.67
N GLY A 84 -7.29 6.34 2.50
CA GLY A 84 -8.42 5.57 3.00
C GLY A 84 -9.30 5.02 1.88
N ILE A 85 -9.66 5.84 0.90
CA ILE A 85 -10.44 5.42 -0.28
C ILE A 85 -9.69 4.35 -1.08
N MET A 86 -8.37 4.49 -1.28
CA MET A 86 -7.54 3.49 -1.93
C MET A 86 -7.60 2.14 -1.19
N LEU A 87 -7.51 2.13 0.14
CA LEU A 87 -7.58 0.91 0.94
C LEU A 87 -8.99 0.28 1.00
N LEU A 88 -10.04 1.09 0.85
CA LEU A 88 -11.39 0.56 0.62
C LEU A 88 -11.47 -0.11 -0.76
N GLY A 89 -10.90 0.51 -1.80
CA GLY A 89 -10.77 -0.09 -3.13
C GLY A 89 -10.01 -1.41 -3.10
N LEU A 90 -8.89 -1.47 -2.36
CA LEU A 90 -8.14 -2.69 -2.09
C LEU A 90 -9.02 -3.77 -1.44
N SER A 91 -9.80 -3.41 -0.41
CA SER A 91 -10.67 -4.35 0.30
C SER A 91 -11.78 -4.90 -0.62
N ILE A 92 -12.38 -4.04 -1.45
CA ILE A 92 -13.37 -4.46 -2.46
C ILE A 92 -12.71 -5.38 -3.49
N GLY A 93 -11.54 -5.01 -4.00
CA GLY A 93 -10.75 -5.83 -4.90
C GLY A 93 -10.50 -7.22 -4.31
N ALA A 94 -10.08 -7.30 -3.04
CA ALA A 94 -9.79 -8.56 -2.37
C ALA A 94 -11.02 -9.47 -2.25
N ILE A 95 -12.18 -8.92 -1.91
CA ILE A 95 -13.44 -9.67 -1.89
C ILE A 95 -13.76 -10.22 -3.29
N VAL A 96 -13.64 -9.38 -4.33
CA VAL A 96 -13.91 -9.78 -5.71
C VAL A 96 -12.91 -10.85 -6.18
N GLY A 97 -11.62 -10.68 -5.91
CA GLY A 97 -10.56 -11.59 -6.33
C GLY A 97 -10.56 -12.93 -5.60
N GLY A 98 -10.81 -12.90 -4.29
CA GLY A 98 -10.83 -14.10 -3.45
C GLY A 98 -12.12 -14.91 -3.56
N ILE A 99 -13.28 -14.26 -3.75
CA ILE A 99 -14.57 -14.96 -3.75
C ILE A 99 -15.14 -15.11 -5.16
N LEU A 100 -15.25 -14.01 -5.91
CA LEU A 100 -16.02 -14.00 -7.17
C LEU A 100 -15.18 -14.50 -8.35
N LEU A 101 -13.91 -14.08 -8.42
CA LEU A 101 -13.05 -14.34 -9.56
C LEU A 101 -12.02 -15.44 -9.32
N GLN A 102 -11.94 -16.01 -8.11
CA GLN A 102 -10.98 -17.08 -7.82
C GLN A 102 -11.03 -18.22 -8.86
N PRO A 103 -12.18 -18.85 -9.18
CA PRO A 103 -12.21 -19.96 -10.14
C PRO A 103 -11.77 -19.55 -11.54
N VAL A 104 -11.98 -18.29 -11.92
CA VAL A 104 -11.58 -17.76 -13.22
C VAL A 104 -10.08 -17.49 -13.24
N LEU A 105 -9.55 -16.86 -12.19
CA LEU A 105 -8.13 -16.53 -12.07
C LEU A 105 -7.26 -17.78 -12.01
N GLU A 106 -7.70 -18.84 -11.34
CA GLU A 106 -7.01 -20.14 -11.28
C GLU A 106 -6.79 -20.77 -12.68
N LEU A 107 -7.61 -20.43 -13.68
CA LEU A 107 -7.43 -20.92 -15.05
C LEU A 107 -6.28 -20.23 -15.79
N PHE A 108 -5.90 -19.01 -15.38
CA PHE A 108 -4.95 -18.17 -16.11
C PHE A 108 -3.63 -17.96 -15.39
N ILE A 109 -3.64 -17.89 -14.05
CA ILE A 109 -2.51 -17.44 -13.24
C ILE A 109 -2.36 -18.39 -12.05
N SER A 110 -1.15 -18.92 -11.83
CA SER A 110 -0.86 -19.70 -10.63
C SER A 110 -0.73 -18.80 -9.39
N GLY A 111 -0.90 -19.34 -8.18
CA GLY A 111 -0.72 -18.56 -6.95
C GLY A 111 0.68 -17.94 -6.82
N VAL A 112 1.73 -18.61 -7.30
CA VAL A 112 3.11 -18.08 -7.30
C VAL A 112 3.24 -16.92 -8.28
N ASP A 113 2.68 -17.04 -9.49
CA ASP A 113 2.70 -15.97 -10.48
C ASP A 113 1.90 -14.75 -9.98
N ALA A 114 0.74 -14.97 -9.37
CA ALA A 114 -0.07 -13.92 -8.76
C ALA A 114 0.72 -13.21 -7.64
N ALA A 115 1.42 -13.95 -6.80
CA ALA A 115 2.28 -13.38 -5.75
C ALA A 115 3.44 -12.56 -6.34
N LEU A 116 4.11 -13.04 -7.38
CA LEU A 116 5.14 -12.26 -8.07
C LEU A 116 4.57 -10.97 -8.67
N ILE A 117 3.37 -11.03 -9.24
CA ILE A 117 2.71 -9.85 -9.80
C ILE A 117 2.37 -8.85 -8.68
N ALA A 118 1.69 -9.29 -7.62
CA ALA A 118 1.22 -8.44 -6.52
C ALA A 118 2.35 -7.85 -5.67
N TYR A 119 3.37 -8.62 -5.33
CA TYR A 119 4.40 -8.13 -4.41
C TYR A 119 5.62 -7.52 -5.10
N LEU A 120 5.76 -7.68 -6.42
CA LEU A 120 6.93 -7.18 -7.15
C LEU A 120 6.56 -6.38 -8.39
N ILE A 121 5.86 -6.99 -9.36
CA ILE A 121 5.69 -6.37 -10.69
C ILE A 121 4.78 -5.15 -10.62
N LEU A 122 3.61 -5.28 -10.00
CA LEU A 122 2.59 -4.24 -9.97
C LEU A 122 3.02 -3.04 -9.08
N PRO A 123 3.62 -3.23 -7.88
CA PRO A 123 4.21 -2.13 -7.11
C PRO A 123 5.35 -1.43 -7.85
N ALA A 124 6.25 -2.18 -8.52
CA ALA A 124 7.34 -1.58 -9.29
C ALA A 124 6.82 -0.79 -10.50
N ALA A 125 5.78 -1.28 -11.18
CA ALA A 125 5.13 -0.57 -12.27
C ALA A 125 4.49 0.74 -11.78
N ALA A 126 3.75 0.69 -10.67
CA ALA A 126 3.15 1.88 -10.07
C ALA A 126 4.21 2.92 -9.67
N PHE A 127 5.31 2.47 -9.04
CA PHE A 127 6.45 3.33 -8.69
C PHE A 127 7.05 4.01 -9.92
N TYR A 128 7.32 3.24 -10.97
CA TYR A 128 7.88 3.79 -12.21
C TYR A 128 6.94 4.81 -12.86
N CYS A 129 5.63 4.53 -12.90
CA CYS A 129 4.63 5.46 -13.43
C CYS A 129 4.59 6.79 -12.66
N LEU A 130 4.80 6.78 -11.34
CA LEU A 130 4.87 8.01 -10.54
C LEU A 130 6.14 8.84 -10.82
N GLN A 131 7.23 8.20 -11.22
CA GLN A 131 8.50 8.87 -11.56
C GLN A 131 8.50 9.51 -12.96
N LEU A 132 7.52 9.21 -13.80
CA LEU A 132 7.43 9.82 -15.13
C LEU A 132 7.32 11.35 -14.98
N PRO A 133 8.15 12.13 -15.72
CA PRO A 133 8.12 13.58 -15.65
C PRO A 133 6.83 14.06 -16.32
N ILE A 134 5.88 14.47 -15.49
CA ILE A 134 4.58 14.98 -15.91
C ILE A 134 4.37 16.32 -15.20
N ASP A 135 3.88 17.32 -15.91
CA ASP A 135 3.67 18.65 -15.37
C ASP A 135 2.73 18.62 -14.15
N ALA A 136 3.09 19.35 -13.10
CA ALA A 136 2.30 19.50 -11.88
C ALA A 136 1.10 20.42 -12.13
N ASN A 137 0.03 19.85 -12.69
CA ASN A 137 -1.27 20.50 -12.86
C ASN A 137 -2.39 19.64 -12.25
N GLU A 138 -3.56 20.23 -12.05
CA GLU A 138 -4.70 19.57 -11.40
C GLU A 138 -5.18 18.31 -12.16
N GLN A 139 -5.14 18.34 -13.49
CA GLN A 139 -5.55 17.22 -14.32
C GLN A 139 -4.62 16.01 -14.14
N ASN A 140 -3.32 16.24 -14.08
CA ASN A 140 -2.29 15.21 -13.92
C ASN A 140 -2.28 14.67 -12.49
N ASP A 141 -2.54 15.51 -11.49
CA ASP A 141 -2.78 15.08 -10.11
C ASP A 141 -4.00 14.17 -10.01
N LEU A 142 -5.12 14.56 -10.61
CA LEU A 142 -6.34 13.74 -10.66
C LEU A 142 -6.06 12.39 -11.32
N LEU A 143 -5.35 12.37 -12.44
CA LEU A 143 -4.97 11.15 -13.15
C LEU A 143 -4.09 10.25 -12.29
N ARG A 144 -3.08 10.79 -11.61
CA ARG A 144 -2.22 10.03 -10.69
C ARG A 144 -2.99 9.42 -9.52
N ARG A 145 -3.92 10.18 -8.93
CA ARG A 145 -4.80 9.69 -7.85
C ARG A 145 -5.66 8.52 -8.30
N HIS A 146 -6.28 8.61 -9.47
CA HIS A 146 -7.12 7.53 -10.01
C HIS A 146 -6.29 6.33 -10.44
N ALA A 147 -5.11 6.53 -11.03
CA ALA A 147 -4.18 5.44 -11.34
C ALA A 147 -3.78 4.67 -10.07
N LEU A 148 -3.49 5.38 -8.97
CA LEU A 148 -3.19 4.77 -7.67
C LEU A 148 -4.39 4.05 -7.06
N PHE A 149 -5.60 4.57 -7.23
CA PHE A 149 -6.82 3.88 -6.83
C PHE A 149 -7.01 2.57 -7.61
N LEU A 150 -6.85 2.60 -8.94
CA LEU A 150 -6.92 1.40 -9.77
C LEU A 150 -5.84 0.38 -9.38
N PHE A 151 -4.61 0.84 -9.15
CA PHE A 151 -3.54 0.02 -8.61
C PHE A 151 -3.99 -0.68 -7.32
N ALA A 152 -4.54 0.06 -6.35
CA ALA A 152 -5.00 -0.53 -5.09
C ALA A 152 -6.13 -1.55 -5.30
N VAL A 153 -7.07 -1.31 -6.21
CA VAL A 153 -8.14 -2.27 -6.54
C VAL A 153 -7.56 -3.56 -7.16
N PHE A 154 -6.65 -3.44 -8.12
CA PHE A 154 -6.02 -4.61 -8.76
C PHE A 154 -5.12 -5.38 -7.80
N GLU A 155 -4.37 -4.68 -6.95
CA GLU A 155 -3.63 -5.30 -5.83
C GLU A 155 -4.57 -6.05 -4.89
N GLY A 156 -5.69 -5.42 -4.54
CA GLY A 156 -6.75 -6.06 -3.77
C GLY A 156 -7.17 -7.37 -4.43
N LEU A 157 -7.53 -7.32 -5.71
CA LEU A 157 -7.93 -8.50 -6.48
C LEU A 157 -6.89 -9.63 -6.44
N LEU A 158 -5.62 -9.31 -6.67
CA LEU A 158 -4.55 -10.32 -6.64
C LEU A 158 -4.31 -10.86 -5.24
N THR A 159 -4.24 -10.01 -4.22
CA THR A 159 -4.02 -10.42 -2.82
C THR A 159 -5.20 -11.22 -2.28
N GLY A 160 -6.44 -10.86 -2.63
CA GLY A 160 -7.62 -11.66 -2.32
C GLY A 160 -7.58 -13.03 -2.96
N TYR A 161 -7.15 -13.12 -4.23
CA TYR A 161 -6.94 -14.40 -4.90
C TYR A 161 -5.85 -15.24 -4.20
N ILE A 162 -4.71 -14.64 -3.85
CA ILE A 162 -3.60 -15.31 -3.15
C ILE A 162 -4.05 -15.88 -1.79
N PHE A 163 -4.89 -15.13 -1.06
CA PHE A 163 -5.36 -15.52 0.27
C PHE A 163 -6.70 -16.29 0.25
N ALA A 164 -7.26 -16.60 -0.91
CA ALA A 164 -8.61 -17.15 -1.01
C ALA A 164 -8.84 -18.45 -0.22
N ASN A 165 -7.79 -19.28 -0.06
CA ASN A 165 -7.85 -20.53 0.72
C ASN A 165 -7.15 -20.41 2.09
N ARG A 166 -6.81 -19.19 2.53
CA ARG A 166 -6.13 -18.93 3.79
C ARG A 166 -7.02 -18.10 4.69
N GLY A 167 -7.59 -18.73 5.70
CA GLY A 167 -8.40 -18.06 6.72
C GLY A 167 -7.53 -17.53 7.85
N LEU A 168 -7.84 -16.32 8.34
CA LEU A 168 -7.39 -15.89 9.67
C LEU A 168 -8.47 -16.22 10.69
N ILE A 169 -8.05 -16.42 11.95
CA ILE A 169 -9.00 -16.49 13.06
C ILE A 169 -9.62 -15.10 13.25
N GLY A 170 -10.93 -15.01 13.06
CA GLY A 170 -11.70 -13.76 13.12
C GLY A 170 -11.63 -12.94 11.83
N VAL A 171 -12.32 -11.80 11.81
CA VAL A 171 -12.35 -10.90 10.65
C VAL A 171 -11.17 -9.93 10.73
N PRO A 172 -10.32 -9.78 9.69
CA PRO A 172 -9.19 -8.85 9.75
C PRO A 172 -9.65 -7.38 9.87
N PRO A 173 -8.85 -6.50 10.50
CA PRO A 173 -9.19 -5.09 10.65
C PRO A 173 -9.21 -4.37 9.30
N LEU A 174 -10.12 -3.40 9.17
CA LEU A 174 -10.24 -2.59 7.98
C LEU A 174 -9.09 -1.58 7.89
N ALA A 175 -8.12 -1.82 7.02
CA ALA A 175 -6.91 -1.00 6.90
C ALA A 175 -7.19 0.49 6.63
N ALA A 176 -8.32 0.80 5.96
CA ALA A 176 -8.74 2.17 5.65
C ALA A 176 -9.00 3.04 6.90
N LEU A 177 -9.31 2.45 8.06
CA LEU A 177 -9.59 3.21 9.28
C LEU A 177 -8.41 4.08 9.73
N THR A 178 -7.18 3.58 9.60
CA THR A 178 -5.99 4.32 10.03
C THR A 178 -5.78 5.61 9.24
N PRO A 179 -5.63 5.60 7.89
CA PRO A 179 -5.45 6.84 7.17
C PRO A 179 -6.69 7.75 7.23
N MET A 180 -7.91 7.21 7.29
CA MET A 180 -9.10 8.04 7.52
C MET A 180 -9.03 8.80 8.85
N ALA A 181 -8.61 8.14 9.94
CA ALA A 181 -8.42 8.79 11.23
C ALA A 181 -7.33 9.87 11.18
N ILE A 182 -6.21 9.58 10.51
CA ILE A 182 -5.10 10.53 10.32
C ILE A 182 -5.56 11.78 9.55
N GLY A 183 -6.44 11.62 8.56
CA GLY A 183 -6.97 12.74 7.80
C GLY A 183 -8.02 13.55 8.57
N LEU A 184 -8.98 12.86 9.18
CA LEU A 184 -10.19 13.50 9.73
C LEU A 184 -9.98 14.08 11.14
N PHE A 185 -9.36 13.33 12.06
CA PHE A 185 -9.30 13.77 13.45
C PHE A 185 -8.46 15.04 13.64
N PRO A 186 -7.25 15.15 13.05
CA PRO A 186 -6.50 16.40 13.10
C PRO A 186 -7.21 17.60 12.48
N HIS A 187 -8.01 17.39 11.43
CA HIS A 187 -8.77 18.47 10.80
C HIS A 187 -9.89 18.96 11.73
N ILE A 188 -10.65 18.05 12.34
CA ILE A 188 -11.71 18.39 13.29
C ILE A 188 -11.11 19.04 14.56
N GLY A 189 -9.99 18.52 15.05
CA GLY A 189 -9.31 18.98 16.26
C GLY A 189 -8.22 20.04 16.04
N GLN A 190 -8.20 20.71 14.88
CA GLN A 190 -7.10 21.60 14.49
C GLN A 190 -6.83 22.73 15.51
N SER A 191 -7.88 23.24 16.17
CA SER A 191 -7.77 24.27 17.21
C SER A 191 -7.01 23.80 18.45
N THR A 192 -6.98 22.49 18.69
CA THR A 192 -6.35 21.86 19.87
C THR A 192 -4.88 21.49 19.60
N ILE A 193 -4.55 21.17 18.34
CA ILE A 193 -3.20 20.73 17.94
C ILE A 193 -2.21 21.89 18.01
N GLY A 194 -2.54 23.05 17.46
CA GLY A 194 -1.62 24.19 17.38
C GLY A 194 -0.29 23.79 16.73
N LYS A 195 0.84 24.10 17.39
CA LYS A 195 2.20 23.72 16.93
C LYS A 195 2.76 22.47 17.62
N ASP A 196 1.92 21.71 18.31
CA ASP A 196 2.32 20.55 19.09
C ASP A 196 2.22 19.26 18.26
N ARG A 197 3.38 18.71 17.89
CA ARG A 197 3.49 17.49 17.09
C ARG A 197 2.97 16.26 17.85
N MET A 198 3.12 16.21 19.18
CA MET A 198 2.64 15.08 19.97
C MET A 198 1.11 15.05 19.99
N LYS A 199 0.45 16.21 20.09
CA LYS A 199 -1.01 16.29 19.97
C LYS A 199 -1.52 15.81 18.62
N LEU A 200 -0.84 16.19 17.53
CA LEU A 200 -1.16 15.69 16.19
C LEU A 200 -1.07 14.15 16.13
N ILE A 201 0.04 13.58 16.60
CA ILE A 201 0.28 12.13 16.60
C ILE A 201 -0.77 11.41 17.44
N CYS A 202 -1.01 11.90 18.67
CA CYS A 202 -1.97 11.30 19.60
C CYS A 202 -3.38 11.30 19.00
N MET A 203 -3.80 12.42 18.40
CA MET A 203 -5.11 12.55 17.79
C MET A 203 -5.26 11.66 16.55
N ALA A 204 -4.25 11.65 15.67
CA ALA A 204 -4.28 10.88 14.43
C ALA A 204 -4.16 9.36 14.68
N ILE A 205 -3.06 8.94 15.31
CA ILE A 205 -2.72 7.53 15.50
C ILE A 205 -3.49 6.92 16.67
N GLY A 206 -3.59 7.65 17.79
CA GLY A 206 -4.38 7.19 18.94
C GLY A 206 -5.87 7.09 18.61
N GLY A 207 -6.40 8.06 17.85
CA GLY A 207 -7.77 7.98 17.33
C GLY A 207 -7.95 6.80 16.37
N GLY A 208 -7.03 6.57 15.43
CA GLY A 208 -7.08 5.42 14.52
C GLY A 208 -7.05 4.07 15.26
N MET A 209 -6.18 3.94 16.26
CA MET A 209 -6.15 2.74 17.12
C MET A 209 -7.44 2.57 17.92
N MET A 210 -8.02 3.66 18.45
CA MET A 210 -9.31 3.60 19.12
C MET A 210 -10.41 3.07 18.19
N LEU A 211 -10.45 3.53 16.93
CA LEU A 211 -11.41 3.01 15.94
C LEU A 211 -11.22 1.51 15.68
N HIS A 212 -9.98 1.03 15.55
CA HIS A 212 -9.70 -0.40 15.42
C HIS A 212 -10.13 -1.18 16.68
N LEU A 213 -9.86 -0.67 17.88
CA LEU A 213 -10.30 -1.34 19.10
C LEU A 213 -11.83 -1.43 19.20
N CYS A 214 -12.55 -0.34 18.90
CA CYS A 214 -14.00 -0.35 18.84
C CYS A 214 -14.53 -1.35 17.81
N MET A 215 -13.96 -1.38 16.60
CA MET A 215 -14.36 -2.34 15.58
C MET A 215 -14.04 -3.77 16.00
N GLY A 216 -12.89 -4.00 16.61
CA GLY A 216 -12.45 -5.30 17.14
C GLY A 216 -13.37 -5.86 18.22
N THR A 217 -14.03 -5.01 19.03
CA THR A 217 -15.06 -5.49 19.98
C THR A 217 -16.32 -6.02 19.29
N ILE A 218 -16.56 -5.63 18.03
CA ILE A 218 -17.72 -6.09 17.24
C ILE A 218 -17.39 -7.37 16.48
N VAL A 219 -16.16 -7.52 15.98
CA VAL A 219 -15.75 -8.62 15.08
C VAL A 219 -14.83 -9.67 15.73
N ASP A 220 -14.74 -9.64 17.05
CA ASP A 220 -13.81 -10.37 17.91
C ASP A 220 -12.32 -9.97 17.75
N LEU A 221 -11.70 -9.61 18.89
CA LEU A 221 -10.29 -9.24 19.00
C LEU A 221 -9.39 -10.48 19.02
N SER A 222 -9.09 -11.00 17.83
CA SER A 222 -8.08 -12.06 17.67
C SER A 222 -6.65 -11.52 17.71
N LEU A 223 -5.66 -12.40 17.95
CA LEU A 223 -4.26 -12.01 17.87
C LEU A 223 -3.86 -11.49 16.47
N PRO A 224 -4.24 -12.13 15.35
CA PRO A 224 -4.03 -11.58 14.01
C PRO A 224 -4.67 -10.21 13.81
N TYR A 225 -5.86 -9.98 14.39
CA TYR A 225 -6.53 -8.68 14.34
C TYR A 225 -5.67 -7.59 15.00
N PHE A 226 -5.26 -7.83 16.25
CA PHE A 226 -4.49 -6.86 17.03
C PHE A 226 -3.14 -6.55 16.36
N LEU A 227 -2.49 -7.58 15.81
CA LEU A 227 -1.23 -7.42 15.10
C LEU A 227 -1.38 -6.60 13.82
N LEU A 228 -2.40 -6.86 13.00
CA LEU A 228 -2.67 -6.07 11.81
C LEU A 228 -3.04 -4.62 12.13
N ALA A 229 -3.90 -4.39 13.12
CA ALA A 229 -4.26 -3.05 13.57
C ALA A 229 -3.04 -2.26 14.05
N GLY A 230 -2.16 -2.91 14.82
CA GLY A 230 -0.89 -2.34 15.27
C GLY A 230 0.07 -2.02 14.11
N LEU A 231 0.21 -2.93 13.14
CA LEU A 231 1.02 -2.70 11.93
C LEU A 231 0.47 -1.53 11.11
N TYR A 232 -0.84 -1.45 10.91
CA TYR A 232 -1.47 -0.33 10.20
C TYR A 232 -1.23 0.99 10.93
N ALA A 233 -1.35 1.03 12.26
CA ALA A 233 -1.03 2.21 13.06
C ALA A 233 0.44 2.62 12.97
N LEU A 234 1.37 1.65 12.95
CA LEU A 234 2.80 1.89 12.78
C LEU A 234 3.11 2.46 11.38
N ILE A 235 2.50 1.91 10.33
CA ILE A 235 2.59 2.45 8.96
C ILE A 235 2.05 3.87 8.93
N GLY A 236 0.87 4.09 9.51
CA GLY A 236 0.24 5.40 9.60
C GLY A 236 1.11 6.42 10.32
N PHE A 237 1.72 6.02 11.43
CA PHE A 237 2.66 6.85 12.18
C PHE A 237 3.86 7.23 11.32
N ALA A 238 4.53 6.26 10.69
CA ALA A 238 5.71 6.52 9.86
C ALA A 238 5.38 7.45 8.68
N VAL A 239 4.31 7.17 7.94
CA VAL A 239 3.90 8.00 6.79
C VAL A 239 3.46 9.40 7.23
N LEU A 240 2.77 9.53 8.36
CA LEU A 240 2.41 10.83 8.93
C LEU A 240 3.65 11.66 9.28
N GLN A 241 4.66 11.06 9.94
CA GLN A 241 5.90 11.76 10.26
C GLN A 241 6.60 12.27 9.00
N LEU A 242 6.69 11.43 7.96
CA LEU A 242 7.32 11.78 6.69
C LEU A 242 6.55 12.88 5.94
N TYR A 243 5.22 12.78 5.93
CA TYR A 243 4.34 13.77 5.30
C TYR A 243 4.48 15.15 5.94
N VAL A 244 4.41 15.21 7.28
CA VAL A 244 4.51 16.46 8.04
C VAL A 244 5.90 17.08 7.90
N ASN A 245 6.96 16.27 7.92
CA ASN A 245 8.33 16.79 7.78
C ASN A 245 8.62 17.29 6.35
N SER A 246 7.90 16.77 5.36
CA SER A 246 7.94 17.27 3.98
C SER A 246 7.01 18.47 3.73
N ALA A 247 6.33 18.93 4.80
CA ALA A 247 5.43 20.09 4.87
C ALA A 247 4.39 20.18 3.73
N GLY A 248 3.96 19.05 3.15
CA GLY A 248 3.01 19.02 2.03
C GLY A 248 3.45 19.86 0.82
N LYS A 249 4.76 20.11 0.68
CA LYS A 249 5.33 21.04 -0.32
C LYS A 249 5.38 20.47 -1.73
N ASP A 250 5.29 19.14 -1.86
CA ASP A 250 5.38 18.45 -3.14
C ASP A 250 4.26 17.39 -3.30
N LEU A 251 3.47 17.59 -4.34
CA LEU A 251 2.37 16.71 -4.73
C LEU A 251 2.91 15.34 -5.20
N ALA A 252 4.08 15.31 -5.84
CA ALA A 252 4.74 14.07 -6.25
C ALA A 252 5.12 13.21 -5.03
N LEU A 253 5.63 13.84 -3.96
CA LEU A 253 5.90 13.15 -2.70
C LEU A 253 4.63 12.61 -2.05
N THR A 254 3.50 13.32 -2.18
CA THR A 254 2.22 12.86 -1.65
C THR A 254 1.78 11.54 -2.29
N HIS A 255 1.86 11.41 -3.62
CA HIS A 255 1.54 10.16 -4.32
C HIS A 255 2.51 9.02 -3.95
N MET A 256 3.78 9.35 -3.74
CA MET A 256 4.78 8.38 -3.28
C MET A 256 4.44 7.84 -1.88
N TYR A 257 3.95 8.70 -0.98
CA TYR A 257 3.45 8.27 0.33
C TYR A 257 2.19 7.42 0.22
N GLN A 258 1.27 7.76 -0.68
CA GLN A 258 0.04 6.98 -0.94
C GLN A 258 0.37 5.56 -1.41
N LEU A 259 1.28 5.43 -2.40
CA LEU A 259 1.74 4.14 -2.88
C LEU A 259 2.44 3.34 -1.78
N SER A 260 3.38 3.98 -1.07
CA SER A 260 4.16 3.33 0.00
C SER A 260 3.26 2.83 1.14
N PHE A 261 2.20 3.59 1.48
CA PHE A 261 1.22 3.19 2.48
C PHE A 261 0.50 1.90 2.07
N VAL A 262 -0.04 1.86 0.85
CA VAL A 262 -0.76 0.69 0.33
C VAL A 262 0.15 -0.53 0.25
N CYS A 263 1.37 -0.38 -0.30
CA CYS A 263 2.34 -1.47 -0.33
C CYS A 263 2.66 -1.99 1.07
N ALA A 264 2.93 -1.11 2.03
CA ALA A 264 3.23 -1.52 3.41
C ALA A 264 2.06 -2.27 4.07
N VAL A 265 0.81 -1.87 3.79
CA VAL A 265 -0.39 -2.59 4.24
C VAL A 265 -0.43 -3.99 3.62
N ILE A 266 -0.24 -4.11 2.31
CA ILE A 266 -0.26 -5.40 1.59
C ILE A 266 0.84 -6.34 2.10
N PHE A 267 2.06 -5.83 2.33
CA PHE A 267 3.15 -6.62 2.91
C PHE A 267 2.85 -7.04 4.37
N SER A 268 2.22 -6.17 5.15
CA SER A 268 1.80 -6.50 6.52
C SER A 268 0.75 -7.60 6.53
N GLN A 269 -0.21 -7.55 5.60
CA GLN A 269 -1.18 -8.62 5.40
C GLN A 269 -0.48 -9.92 5.02
N ALA A 270 0.39 -9.91 4.02
CA ALA A 270 1.16 -11.08 3.61
C ALA A 270 1.94 -11.71 4.76
N LEU A 271 2.59 -10.89 5.58
CA LEU A 271 3.31 -11.36 6.76
C LEU A 271 2.38 -12.05 7.76
N VAL A 272 1.23 -11.43 8.09
CA VAL A 272 0.30 -12.00 9.06
C VAL A 272 -0.38 -13.26 8.54
N TYR A 273 -0.80 -13.29 7.27
CA TYR A 273 -1.36 -14.49 6.64
C TYR A 273 -0.33 -15.61 6.49
N ALA A 274 0.94 -15.30 6.26
CA ALA A 274 1.98 -16.32 6.22
C ALA A 274 2.22 -16.99 7.57
N VAL A 275 2.08 -16.24 8.68
CA VAL A 275 2.33 -16.76 10.04
C VAL A 275 1.07 -17.41 10.64
N PHE A 276 -0.10 -16.82 10.43
CA PHE A 276 -1.35 -17.19 11.10
C PHE A 276 -2.43 -17.74 10.16
N GLY A 277 -2.20 -17.72 8.84
CA GLY A 277 -3.17 -18.19 7.86
C GLY A 277 -3.30 -19.70 7.86
N LEU A 278 -4.49 -20.18 8.23
CA LEU A 278 -4.85 -21.59 8.25
C LEU A 278 -5.39 -22.00 6.88
N ASP A 279 -5.05 -23.20 6.42
CA ASP A 279 -5.67 -23.77 5.22
C ASP A 279 -7.10 -24.21 5.56
N GLU A 280 -8.09 -23.57 4.93
CA GLU A 280 -9.49 -23.86 5.19
C GLU A 280 -9.86 -25.30 4.81
N LYS A 281 -9.15 -25.91 3.86
CA LYS A 281 -9.38 -27.30 3.42
C LYS A 281 -8.88 -28.30 4.47
N GLU A 282 -7.70 -28.05 5.05
CA GLU A 282 -7.15 -28.90 6.12
C GLU A 282 -8.02 -28.82 7.39
N LEU A 283 -8.56 -27.64 7.71
CA LEU A 283 -9.46 -27.45 8.86
C LEU A 283 -10.81 -28.19 8.66
N ALA A 284 -11.35 -28.14 7.45
CA ALA A 284 -12.59 -28.83 7.09
C ALA A 284 -12.42 -30.37 7.08
N GLU A 285 -11.26 -30.87 6.67
CA GLU A 285 -10.95 -32.31 6.70
C GLU A 285 -10.70 -32.83 8.12
N ALA A 286 -9.98 -32.07 8.95
CA ALA A 286 -9.74 -32.42 10.35
C ALA A 286 -11.05 -32.52 11.15
N SER A 287 -11.96 -31.55 10.97
CA SER A 287 -13.28 -31.56 11.63
C SER A 287 -14.17 -32.74 11.19
N ARG A 288 -14.20 -33.07 9.89
CA ARG A 288 -14.91 -34.26 9.39
C ARG A 288 -14.36 -35.58 9.93
N SER A 289 -13.03 -35.69 10.05
CA SER A 289 -12.41 -36.89 10.63
C SER A 289 -12.80 -37.07 12.10
N SER A 290 -12.84 -35.98 12.87
CA SER A 290 -13.23 -36.03 14.29
C SER A 290 -14.70 -36.39 14.53
N SER A 291 -15.60 -36.03 13.60
CA SER A 291 -17.01 -36.42 13.68
C SER A 291 -17.29 -37.87 13.27
N PHE A 292 -16.34 -38.54 12.63
CA PHE A 292 -16.48 -39.94 12.20
C PHE A 292 -16.06 -40.95 13.30
N PHE A 293 -15.40 -40.47 14.36
CA PHE A 293 -14.96 -41.27 15.51
C PHE A 293 -15.83 -41.08 16.77
N LEU A 294 -16.99 -40.41 16.65
CA LEU A 294 -18.06 -40.32 17.64
C LEU A 294 -19.32 -41.00 17.11
#